data_AF-D7KL43-F1
#
_entry.id   AF-D7KL43-F1
#
_cell.length_a   1.000
_cell.length_b   1.000
_cell.length_c   1.000
_cell.angle_alpha   90.00
_cell.angle_beta   90.00
_cell.angle_gamma   90.00
#
_symmetry.space_group_name_H-M   'P 1'
#
loop_
_entity.id
_entity.type
_entity.pdbx_description
1 polymer ?
#
loop_
_entity_poly.entity_id
_entity_poly.type
_entity_poly.pdbx_seq_one_letter_code
_entity_poly.pdbx_strand_id
1 'polypeptide(L)'
;MEDEMRKLYSCAICYNLLDQATALKRCNHIFCLRCIYGKITQHDWKCCPVCYVDFGPDPLRILRHDDPLLLSVERNNLFPERYDEETRSEQGESETESESSDDEETESDNLEDMETESGNDEPEP
;
A
#
# COMPACT_ATOMS: atom_id res chain seq x y z
N MET A 1 -17.40 -22.94 -2.51
CA MET A 1 -17.45 -21.76 -1.61
C MET A 1 -16.31 -20.79 -1.92
N GLU A 2 -15.07 -21.26 -2.07
CA GLU A 2 -13.92 -20.39 -2.39
C GLU A 2 -14.07 -19.59 -3.70
N ASP A 3 -14.65 -20.20 -4.75
CA ASP A 3 -14.83 -19.51 -6.04
C ASP A 3 -15.84 -18.35 -6.01
N GLU A 4 -16.87 -18.44 -5.17
CA GLU A 4 -17.86 -17.37 -5.01
C GLU A 4 -17.25 -16.19 -4.25
N MET A 5 -16.46 -16.49 -3.23
CA MET A 5 -15.70 -15.51 -2.46
C MET A 5 -14.74 -14.73 -3.39
N ARG A 6 -13.98 -15.42 -4.24
CA ARG A 6 -13.09 -14.79 -5.23
C ARG A 6 -13.80 -13.81 -6.16
N LYS A 7 -15.05 -14.09 -6.55
CA LYS A 7 -15.82 -13.19 -7.43
C LYS A 7 -16.28 -11.92 -6.73
N LEU A 8 -16.58 -11.99 -5.44
CA LEU A 8 -17.01 -10.83 -4.64
C LEU A 8 -15.85 -9.85 -4.38
N TYR A 9 -14.62 -10.36 -4.40
CA TYR A 9 -13.43 -9.66 -3.93
C TYR A 9 -12.39 -9.41 -5.01
N SER A 10 -12.77 -9.62 -6.27
CA SER A 10 -11.95 -9.30 -7.43
C SER A 10 -12.41 -8.01 -8.11
N CYS A 11 -11.45 -7.25 -8.61
CA CYS A 11 -11.71 -6.04 -9.37
C CYS A 11 -12.15 -6.38 -10.79
N ALA A 12 -13.29 -5.85 -11.24
CA ALA A 12 -13.76 -6.07 -12.62
C ALA A 12 -12.92 -5.38 -13.72
N ILE A 13 -11.89 -4.60 -13.36
CA ILE A 13 -10.98 -3.93 -14.32
C ILE A 13 -9.70 -4.75 -14.52
N CYS A 14 -9.04 -5.17 -13.43
CA CYS A 14 -7.78 -5.89 -13.50
C CYS A 14 -7.88 -7.40 -13.18
N TYR A 15 -9.06 -7.87 -12.75
CA TYR A 15 -9.38 -9.25 -12.38
C TYR A 15 -8.55 -9.85 -11.24
N ASN A 16 -7.76 -9.02 -10.56
CA ASN A 16 -7.04 -9.37 -9.34
C ASN A 16 -7.90 -9.05 -8.12
N LEU A 17 -7.46 -9.50 -6.94
CA LEU A 17 -8.06 -9.10 -5.67
C LEU A 17 -8.05 -7.58 -5.50
N LEU A 18 -9.07 -7.07 -4.83
CA LEU A 18 -9.23 -5.63 -4.60
C LEU A 18 -8.07 -5.07 -3.76
N ASP A 19 -7.42 -4.04 -4.29
CA ASP A 19 -6.44 -3.24 -3.57
C ASP A 19 -6.97 -1.82 -3.41
N GLN A 20 -7.03 -1.35 -2.16
CA GLN A 20 -7.70 -0.09 -1.78
C GLN A 20 -9.11 -0.02 -2.39
N ALA A 21 -9.95 -0.97 -1.99
CA ALA A 21 -11.30 -1.14 -2.51
C ALA A 21 -12.08 0.18 -2.46
N THR A 22 -12.53 0.61 -3.63
CA THR A 22 -13.25 1.87 -3.83
C THR A 22 -14.61 1.55 -4.41
N ALA A 23 -15.66 1.99 -3.71
CA ALA A 23 -17.04 1.84 -4.15
C ALA A 23 -17.52 3.12 -4.86
N LEU A 24 -18.35 2.95 -5.89
CA LEU A 24 -19.00 4.06 -6.57
C LEU A 24 -20.29 4.47 -5.85
N LYS A 25 -20.46 5.75 -5.49
CA LYS A 25 -21.64 6.27 -4.76
C LYS A 25 -22.99 5.98 -5.43
N ARG A 26 -23.04 5.89 -6.76
CA ARG A 26 -24.29 5.74 -7.52
C ARG A 26 -24.78 4.30 -7.63
N CYS A 27 -23.88 3.34 -7.75
CA CYS A 27 -24.22 1.94 -8.03
C CYS A 27 -23.55 0.93 -7.11
N ASN A 28 -22.69 1.39 -6.18
CA ASN A 28 -21.96 0.59 -5.20
C ASN A 28 -21.11 -0.55 -5.78
N HIS A 29 -20.79 -0.55 -7.08
CA HIS A 29 -19.77 -1.44 -7.64
C HIS A 29 -18.39 -1.06 -7.09
N ILE A 30 -17.58 -2.08 -6.82
CA ILE A 30 -16.30 -1.97 -6.11
C ILE A 30 -15.14 -2.29 -7.08
N PHE A 31 -14.08 -1.49 -7.02
CA PHE A 31 -12.88 -1.63 -7.84
C PHE A 31 -11.62 -1.30 -7.02
N CYS A 32 -10.43 -1.61 -7.53
CA CYS A 32 -9.21 -1.04 -6.95
C CYS A 32 -9.18 0.48 -7.19
N LEU A 33 -8.72 1.25 -6.21
CA LEU A 33 -8.59 2.71 -6.31
C LEU A 33 -7.83 3.11 -7.57
N ARG A 34 -6.61 2.58 -7.73
CA ARG A 34 -5.75 2.87 -8.89
C ARG A 34 -6.41 2.54 -10.21
N CYS A 35 -7.16 1.44 -10.27
CA CYS A 35 -7.82 0.98 -11.49
C CYS A 35 -8.95 1.93 -11.90
N ILE A 36 -9.88 2.23 -10.99
CA ILE A 36 -11.02 3.09 -11.34
C ILE A 36 -10.59 4.54 -11.54
N TYR A 37 -9.66 5.03 -10.72
CA TYR A 37 -9.08 6.37 -10.88
C TYR A 37 -8.36 6.51 -12.21
N GLY A 38 -7.50 5.54 -12.58
CA GLY A 38 -6.82 5.53 -13.88
C GLY A 38 -7.82 5.45 -15.04
N LYS A 39 -8.89 4.64 -14.90
CA LYS A 39 -9.94 4.55 -15.92
C LYS A 39 -10.64 5.89 -16.15
N ILE A 40 -10.96 6.63 -15.08
CA ILE A 40 -11.58 7.96 -15.18
C ILE A 40 -10.60 8.99 -15.74
N THR A 41 -9.39 9.08 -15.18
CA THR A 41 -8.46 10.18 -15.46
C THR A 41 -7.66 10.00 -16.75
N GLN A 42 -7.23 8.78 -17.07
CA GLN A 42 -6.36 8.50 -18.23
C GLN A 42 -7.17 8.14 -19.47
N HIS A 43 -8.34 7.50 -19.29
CA HIS A 43 -9.18 7.02 -20.40
C HIS A 43 -10.49 7.82 -20.57
N ASP A 44 -10.65 8.94 -19.86
CA ASP A 44 -11.87 9.79 -19.87
C ASP A 44 -13.17 8.98 -19.73
N TRP A 45 -13.15 7.95 -18.89
CA TRP A 45 -14.27 7.02 -18.73
C TRP A 45 -15.34 7.62 -17.81
N LYS A 46 -16.57 7.75 -18.31
CA LYS A 46 -17.66 8.53 -17.66
C LYS A 46 -18.78 7.69 -17.07
N CYS A 47 -18.69 6.37 -17.14
CA CYS A 47 -19.75 5.46 -16.69
C CYS A 47 -19.20 4.25 -15.93
N CYS A 48 -20.02 3.59 -15.13
CA CYS A 48 -19.59 2.42 -14.37
C CYS A 48 -19.13 1.29 -15.31
N PRO A 49 -17.93 0.69 -15.13
CA PRO A 49 -17.47 -0.41 -15.97
C PRO A 49 -18.33 -1.69 -15.92
N VAL A 50 -19.21 -1.81 -14.91
CA VAL A 50 -20.06 -3.00 -14.71
C VAL A 50 -21.48 -2.74 -15.21
N CYS A 51 -22.13 -1.67 -14.74
CA CYS A 51 -23.54 -1.39 -15.04
C CYS A 51 -23.76 -0.17 -15.93
N TYR A 52 -22.71 0.50 -16.39
CA TYR A 52 -22.75 1.65 -17.31
C TYR A 52 -23.57 2.85 -16.82
N VAL A 53 -23.88 2.93 -15.53
CA VAL A 53 -24.46 4.14 -14.93
C VAL A 53 -23.47 5.30 -15.02
N ASP A 54 -23.91 6.44 -15.54
CA ASP A 54 -23.09 7.64 -15.67
C ASP A 54 -22.65 8.21 -14.32
N PHE A 55 -21.41 8.69 -14.28
CA PHE A 55 -20.79 9.34 -13.13
C PHE A 55 -21.27 10.78 -12.95
N GLY A 56 -21.80 11.39 -14.01
CA GLY A 56 -22.22 12.78 -14.02
C GLY A 56 -21.05 13.74 -14.31
N PRO A 57 -21.21 15.04 -13.99
CA PRO A 57 -20.27 16.09 -14.42
C PRO A 57 -18.91 16.06 -13.71
N ASP A 58 -18.83 15.42 -12.54
CA ASP A 58 -17.59 15.26 -11.78
C ASP A 58 -17.41 13.77 -11.42
N PRO A 59 -16.69 13.01 -12.25
CA PRO A 59 -16.55 11.57 -12.09
C PRO A 59 -15.66 11.17 -10.90
N LEU A 60 -14.85 12.09 -10.36
CA LEU A 60 -14.03 11.80 -9.17
C LEU A 60 -14.85 11.91 -7.89
N ARG A 61 -15.84 12.80 -7.83
CA ARG A 61 -16.73 12.94 -6.67
C ARG A 61 -17.57 11.71 -6.36
N ILE A 62 -17.74 10.82 -7.33
CA ILE A 62 -18.53 9.60 -7.14
C ILE A 62 -17.75 8.48 -6.45
N LEU A 63 -16.44 8.61 -6.29
CA LEU A 63 -15.62 7.62 -5.59
C LEU A 63 -15.80 7.76 -4.06
N ARG A 64 -15.91 6.63 -3.35
CA ARG A 64 -15.82 6.53 -1.89
C ARG A 64 -14.61 5.68 -1.53
N HIS A 65 -13.61 6.29 -0.91
CA HIS A 65 -12.40 5.62 -0.44
C HIS A 65 -12.40 5.38 1.07
N ASP A 66 -13.37 5.97 1.77
CA ASP A 66 -13.24 6.29 3.20
C ASP A 66 -13.99 5.31 4.12
N ASP A 67 -14.55 4.22 3.59
CA ASP A 67 -15.20 3.20 4.43
C ASP A 67 -14.13 2.18 4.87
N PRO A 68 -13.64 2.22 6.13
CA PRO A 68 -12.69 1.23 6.63
C PRO A 68 -13.22 -0.20 6.51
N LEU A 69 -14.54 -0.40 6.45
CA LEU A 69 -15.15 -1.71 6.19
C LEU A 69 -14.91 -2.25 4.76
N LEU A 70 -14.62 -1.39 3.78
CA LEU A 70 -14.18 -1.83 2.44
C LEU A 70 -12.68 -2.19 2.44
N LEU A 71 -11.91 -1.64 3.36
CA LEU A 71 -10.47 -1.87 3.52
C LEU A 71 -10.12 -3.02 4.49
N SER A 72 -11.00 -3.32 5.47
CA SER A 72 -10.70 -4.18 6.61
C SER A 72 -11.33 -5.57 6.58
N VAL A 73 -12.26 -5.87 5.66
CA VAL A 73 -13.03 -7.13 5.74
C VAL A 73 -12.26 -8.37 5.28
N GLU A 74 -11.07 -8.26 4.66
CA GLU A 74 -10.58 -9.38 3.85
C GLU A 74 -9.11 -9.73 3.92
N ARG A 75 -8.21 -8.74 3.96
CA ARG A 75 -6.80 -9.02 3.74
C ARG A 75 -6.17 -9.85 4.87
N ASN A 76 -6.62 -9.65 6.11
CA ASN A 76 -6.03 -10.30 7.28
C ASN A 76 -6.71 -11.62 7.70
N ASN A 77 -7.89 -11.94 7.16
CA ASN A 77 -8.62 -13.17 7.53
C ASN A 77 -8.82 -14.17 6.38
N LEU A 78 -8.47 -13.84 5.13
CA LEU A 78 -8.70 -14.72 3.96
C LEU A 78 -7.44 -15.36 3.38
N PHE A 79 -6.26 -14.83 3.69
CA PHE A 79 -4.99 -15.45 3.31
C PHE A 79 -4.14 -15.62 4.56
N PRO A 80 -4.24 -16.74 5.29
CA PRO A 80 -3.10 -17.15 6.10
C PRO A 80 -1.93 -17.28 5.12
N GLU A 81 -0.88 -16.47 5.31
CA GLU A 81 0.40 -16.69 4.63
C GLU A 81 0.74 -18.15 4.85
N ARG A 82 0.63 -18.94 3.78
CA ARG A 82 1.13 -20.31 3.78
C ARG A 82 2.64 -20.13 3.75
N TYR A 83 3.27 -20.11 4.92
CA TYR A 83 4.68 -20.44 5.00
C TYR A 83 4.76 -21.95 4.82
N ASP A 84 5.05 -22.38 3.60
CA ASP A 84 5.50 -23.74 3.34
C ASP A 84 6.86 -23.92 4.03
N GLU A 85 6.80 -24.48 5.23
CA GLU A 85 7.96 -24.95 5.98
C GLU A 85 8.56 -26.16 5.26
N GLU A 86 9.48 -25.92 4.33
CA GLU A 86 10.37 -26.97 3.86
C GLU A 86 11.73 -26.41 3.45
N THR A 87 12.64 -26.30 4.44
CA THR A 87 14.03 -26.75 4.31
C THR A 87 14.59 -27.00 5.71
N ARG A 88 14.26 -28.18 6.24
CA ARG A 88 15.11 -28.87 7.21
C ARG A 88 16.40 -29.26 6.49
N SER A 89 17.49 -28.55 6.77
CA SER A 89 18.85 -29.08 6.62
C SER A 89 19.63 -28.79 7.89
N GLU A 90 20.00 -29.89 8.53
CA GLU A 90 20.66 -30.03 9.82
C GLU A 90 22.09 -29.47 9.83
N GLN A 91 22.46 -28.79 10.91
CA GLN A 91 23.81 -28.60 11.50
C GLN A 91 23.60 -27.63 12.68
N GLY A 92 23.98 -27.83 13.94
CA GLY A 92 24.80 -28.80 14.64
C GLY A 92 25.14 -28.16 16.00
N GLU A 93 24.59 -28.73 17.07
CA GLU A 93 25.08 -28.82 18.47
C GLU A 93 26.05 -27.76 19.05
N SER A 94 25.63 -27.07 20.13
CA SER A 94 26.34 -26.88 21.43
C SER A 94 25.58 -25.78 22.22
N GLU A 95 24.96 -26.08 23.38
CA GLU A 95 25.56 -26.01 24.74
C GLU A 95 26.14 -24.61 25.04
N THR A 96 25.85 -23.86 26.11
CA THR A 96 25.02 -23.93 27.32
C THR A 96 25.09 -22.54 28.01
N GLU A 97 24.41 -22.38 29.16
CA GLU A 97 24.59 -21.39 30.26
C GLU A 97 24.35 -19.87 30.04
N SER A 98 23.29 -19.38 30.68
CA SER A 98 23.25 -18.36 31.75
C SER A 98 24.10 -17.06 31.69
N GLU A 99 23.36 -15.95 31.72
CA GLU A 99 23.52 -14.69 32.49
C GLU A 99 24.89 -13.96 32.60
N SER A 100 24.93 -12.69 32.16
CA SER A 100 25.36 -11.54 33.00
C SER A 100 25.25 -10.21 32.26
N SER A 101 25.10 -9.17 33.07
CA SER A 101 24.99 -7.74 32.82
C SER A 101 26.30 -7.10 32.33
N ASP A 102 26.19 -5.95 31.67
CA ASP A 102 26.67 -4.64 32.13
C ASP A 102 26.96 -3.68 30.95
N ASP A 103 26.61 -2.42 31.19
CA ASP A 103 26.79 -1.23 30.37
C ASP A 103 28.25 -0.97 29.94
N GLU A 104 28.44 -0.15 28.90
CA GLU A 104 29.18 1.12 28.96
C GLU A 104 29.32 1.71 27.54
N GLU A 105 29.23 3.03 27.49
CA GLU A 105 29.21 3.88 26.31
C GLU A 105 30.62 4.01 25.69
N THR A 106 30.71 4.46 24.44
CA THR A 106 31.51 5.66 24.09
C THR A 106 31.42 6.01 22.61
N GLU A 107 31.30 7.31 22.42
CA GLU A 107 31.22 8.06 21.17
C GLU A 107 32.54 8.06 20.40
N SER A 108 32.45 8.30 19.09
CA SER A 108 33.43 9.15 18.42
C SER A 108 32.86 9.68 17.12
N ASP A 109 32.59 10.98 17.14
CA ASP A 109 32.44 11.86 16.00
C ASP A 109 33.49 11.63 14.91
N ASN A 110 33.12 11.95 13.66
CA ASN A 110 34.01 12.68 12.78
C ASN A 110 33.18 13.59 11.87
N LEU A 111 33.14 14.85 12.28
CA LEU A 111 33.01 16.02 11.43
C LEU A 111 34.23 16.10 10.50
N GLU A 112 34.01 16.25 9.21
CA GLU A 112 34.98 16.93 8.34
C GLU A 112 34.31 18.17 7.78
N ASP A 113 34.59 19.29 8.46
CA ASP A 113 34.51 20.63 7.91
C ASP A 113 35.59 20.81 6.83
N MET A 114 35.21 21.41 5.70
CA MET A 114 36.14 22.22 4.92
C MET A 114 35.43 23.50 4.50
N GLU A 115 35.67 24.55 5.29
CA GLU A 115 35.38 25.94 4.98
C GLU A 115 36.24 26.41 3.80
N THR A 116 35.73 27.31 2.95
CA THR A 116 36.07 28.75 3.02
C THR A 116 35.62 29.55 1.77
N GLU A 117 34.68 30.47 2.02
CA GLU A 117 34.62 31.92 1.69
C GLU A 117 35.13 32.50 0.35
N SER A 118 34.26 33.32 -0.27
CA SER A 118 34.44 34.73 -0.71
C SER A 118 33.18 35.10 -1.51
N GLY A 119 32.27 35.98 -1.07
CA GLY A 119 32.52 37.39 -0.77
C GLY A 119 32.54 38.18 -2.07
N ASN A 120 31.43 38.85 -2.42
CA ASN A 120 31.40 40.17 -3.07
C ASN A 120 29.95 40.68 -3.20
N ASP A 121 29.70 41.79 -2.49
CA ASP A 121 28.69 42.82 -2.68
C ASP A 121 28.31 43.11 -4.13
N GLU A 122 27.04 43.44 -4.36
CA GLU A 122 26.61 44.82 -4.72
C GLU A 122 25.09 44.84 -4.93
N PRO A 123 24.31 45.67 -4.20
CA PRO A 123 22.98 46.04 -4.61
C PRO A 123 22.94 47.48 -5.16
N GLU A 124 21.80 47.78 -5.79
CA GLU A 124 21.23 49.10 -6.12
C GLU A 124 21.29 49.51 -7.62
N PRO A 125 20.44 50.44 -8.05
CA PRO A 125 19.08 50.80 -7.60
C PRO A 125 17.98 50.53 -8.65
#